data_AF-A0A3M8C309-F1
#
_entry.id   AF-A0A3M8C309-F1
#
_cell.length_a   1.000
_cell.length_b   1.000
_cell.length_c   1.000
_cell.angle_alpha   90.00
_cell.angle_beta   90.00
_cell.angle_gamma   90.00
#
_symmetry.space_group_name_H-M   'P 1'
#
loop_
_entity.id
_entity.type
_entity.pdbx_description
1 polymer ?
#
loop_
_entity_poly.entity_id
_entity_poly.type
_entity_poly.pdbx_seq_one_letter_code
_entity_poly.pdbx_strand_id
1 'polypeptide(L)'
;MKKRFPYWSAITILGCLGVGVTASSATLLTVINQSFLFSLFLLIAGGLAAVVRSGFFSVFAAGFRQLKQMFFRKPRVLDEDLYQTDDPSFQSKKETFFQRGTSLLIEAGLSLALFSIGLTITYYLK
;
A
#
# COMPACT_ATOMS: atom_id res chain seq x y z
N MET A 1 7.40 14.15 -1.09
CA MET A 1 8.12 13.02 -0.45
C MET A 1 9.33 13.48 0.37
N LYS A 2 10.23 14.34 -0.15
CA LYS A 2 11.51 14.73 0.52
C LYS A 2 11.42 15.26 1.97
N LYS A 3 10.35 15.99 2.34
CA LYS A 3 10.24 16.57 3.70
C LYS A 3 9.76 15.58 4.78
N ARG A 4 9.07 14.48 4.44
CA ARG A 4 8.45 13.57 5.43
C ARG A 4 9.33 12.37 5.79
N PHE A 5 10.14 11.92 4.84
CA PHE A 5 11.09 10.81 5.01
C PHE A 5 12.01 10.93 6.25
N PRO A 6 12.64 12.08 6.55
CA PRO A 6 13.54 12.18 7.70
C PRO A 6 12.83 12.04 9.06
N TYR A 7 11.55 12.43 9.14
CA TYR A 7 10.79 12.30 10.39
C TYR A 7 10.41 10.84 10.65
N TRP A 8 9.93 10.13 9.63
CA TRP A 8 9.58 8.71 9.75
C TRP A 8 10.80 7.85 10.08
N SER A 9 11.96 8.12 9.46
CA SER A 9 13.19 7.40 9.79
C SER A 9 13.66 7.70 11.22
N ALA A 10 13.60 8.96 11.67
CA ALA A 10 13.95 9.33 13.04
C ALA A 10 13.06 8.62 14.07
N ILE A 11 11.75 8.58 13.84
CA ILE A 11 10.80 7.87 14.71
C ILE A 11 11.11 6.36 14.75
N THR A 12 11.41 5.77 13.60
CA THR A 12 11.76 4.35 13.47
C THR A 12 13.01 4.01 14.29
N ILE A 13 14.06 4.83 14.18
CA ILE A 13 15.32 4.62 14.90
C ILE A 13 15.13 4.82 16.41
N LEU A 14 14.47 5.91 16.82
CA LEU A 14 14.22 6.19 18.24
C LEU A 14 13.36 5.10 18.88
N GLY A 15 12.32 4.63 18.18
CA GLY A 15 11.51 3.52 18.64
C GLY A 15 12.34 2.24 18.78
N CYS A 16 13.18 1.93 17.78
CA CYS A 16 14.01 0.73 17.79
C CYS A 16 14.97 0.72 19.00
N LEU A 17 15.63 1.85 19.26
CA LEU A 17 16.52 1.99 20.41
C LEU A 17 15.76 1.93 21.73
N GLY A 18 14.63 2.64 21.85
CA GLY A 18 13.83 2.65 23.07
C GLY A 18 13.31 1.26 23.46
N VAL A 19 12.75 0.52 22.49
CA VAL A 19 12.22 -0.83 22.72
C VAL A 19 13.36 -1.84 22.92
N GLY A 20 14.42 -1.77 22.11
CA GLY A 20 15.55 -2.71 22.21
C GLY A 20 16.29 -2.64 23.56
N VAL A 21 16.43 -1.45 24.13
CA VAL A 21 17.10 -1.26 25.44
C VAL A 21 16.21 -1.70 26.61
N THR A 22 14.91 -1.39 26.56
CA THR A 22 14.00 -1.56 27.71
C THR A 22 13.33 -2.93 27.78
N ALA A 23 13.10 -3.60 26.64
CA ALA A 23 12.35 -4.84 26.61
C ALA A 23 13.18 -6.06 27.05
N SER A 24 12.50 -7.01 27.67
CA SER A 24 13.04 -8.36 27.90
C SER A 24 13.13 -9.14 26.58
N SER A 25 14.03 -10.13 26.48
CA SER A 25 14.22 -10.90 25.24
C SER A 25 12.94 -11.59 24.76
N ALA A 26 12.12 -12.13 25.67
CA ALA A 26 10.84 -12.76 25.32
C ALA A 26 9.81 -11.76 24.76
N THR A 27 9.74 -10.57 25.36
CA THR A 27 8.88 -9.48 24.86
C THR A 27 9.37 -8.96 23.51
N LEU A 28 10.68 -8.83 23.36
CA LEU A 28 11.31 -8.31 22.14
C LEU A 28 11.02 -9.21 20.93
N LEU A 29 11.11 -10.54 21.09
CA LEU A 29 10.77 -11.50 20.04
C LEU A 29 9.30 -11.38 19.59
N THR A 30 8.38 -11.19 20.53
CA THR A 30 6.95 -11.02 20.24
C THR A 30 6.72 -9.74 19.43
N VAL A 31 7.36 -8.63 19.83
CA VAL A 31 7.26 -7.34 19.14
C VAL A 31 7.86 -7.40 17.74
N ILE A 32 9.00 -8.09 17.57
CA ILE A 32 9.62 -8.32 16.25
C ILE A 32 8.63 -9.03 15.33
N ASN A 33 8.05 -10.14 15.78
CA ASN A 33 7.13 -10.93 14.96
C ASN A 33 5.85 -10.16 14.60
N GLN A 34 5.25 -9.48 15.56
CA GLN A 34 4.04 -8.68 15.31
C GLN A 34 4.33 -7.51 14.36
N SER A 35 5.39 -6.75 14.60
CA SER A 35 5.79 -5.65 13.72
C SER A 35 6.12 -6.13 12.32
N PHE A 36 6.78 -7.29 12.17
CA PHE A 36 7.04 -7.89 10.87
C PHE A 36 5.74 -8.27 10.15
N LEU A 37 4.81 -8.94 10.84
CA LEU A 37 3.52 -9.33 10.25
C LEU A 37 2.70 -8.13 9.81
N PHE A 38 2.61 -7.08 10.65
CA PHE A 38 1.93 -5.84 10.27
C PHE A 38 2.62 -5.15 9.09
N SER A 39 3.95 -5.17 9.03
CA SER A 39 4.70 -4.58 7.92
C SER A 39 4.38 -5.28 6.61
N LEU A 40 4.31 -6.62 6.63
CA LEU A 40 3.98 -7.43 5.48
C LEU A 40 2.55 -7.15 5.01
N PHE A 41 1.59 -7.11 5.93
CA PHE A 41 0.20 -6.82 5.61
C PHE A 41 0.04 -5.43 4.95
N LEU A 42 0.68 -4.40 5.51
CA LEU A 42 0.64 -3.03 4.97
C LEU A 42 1.31 -2.94 3.60
N LEU A 43 2.44 -3.61 3.40
CA LEU A 43 3.14 -3.65 2.10
C LEU A 43 2.33 -4.39 1.04
N ILE A 44 1.71 -5.52 1.38
CA ILE A 44 0.82 -6.25 0.47
C ILE A 44 -0.38 -5.37 0.10
N ALA A 45 -1.06 -4.78 1.08
CA ALA A 45 -2.20 -3.91 0.84
C ALA A 45 -1.83 -2.68 -0.01
N GLY A 46 -0.71 -2.03 0.31
CA GLY A 46 -0.17 -0.91 -0.45
C GLY A 46 0.23 -1.31 -1.88
N GLY A 47 0.87 -2.47 -2.05
CA GLY A 47 1.23 -3.02 -3.35
C GLY A 47 0.00 -3.33 -4.22
N LEU A 48 -1.01 -3.99 -3.64
CA LEU A 48 -2.28 -4.25 -4.32
C LEU A 48 -2.97 -2.94 -4.73
N ALA A 49 -3.03 -1.96 -3.83
CA ALA A 49 -3.60 -0.65 -4.13
C ALA A 49 -2.82 0.06 -5.26
N ALA A 50 -1.50 -0.08 -5.32
CA ALA A 50 -0.68 0.46 -6.40
C ALA A 50 -0.97 -0.22 -7.74
N VAL A 51 -1.13 -1.55 -7.77
CA VAL A 51 -1.47 -2.32 -8.97
C VAL A 51 -2.88 -2.02 -9.47
N VAL A 52 -3.85 -1.90 -8.57
CA VAL A 52 -5.21 -1.49 -8.93
C VAL A 52 -5.20 -0.09 -9.54
N ARG A 53 -4.44 0.82 -8.95
CA ARG A 53 -4.31 2.20 -9.45
C ARG A 53 -3.60 2.29 -10.80
N SER A 54 -2.59 1.46 -11.06
CA SER A 54 -1.85 1.51 -12.33
C SER A 54 -2.71 1.14 -13.54
N GLY A 55 -3.96 0.69 -13.33
CA GLY A 55 -4.84 0.27 -14.40
C GLY A 55 -4.44 -1.08 -14.97
N PHE A 56 -3.63 -1.88 -14.26
CA PHE A 56 -3.26 -3.22 -14.72
C PHE A 56 -4.50 -4.03 -15.13
N PHE A 57 -5.56 -3.98 -14.32
CA PHE A 57 -6.82 -4.66 -14.61
C PHE A 57 -7.67 -4.00 -15.72
N SER A 58 -7.44 -2.72 -16.06
CA SER A 58 -8.17 -2.07 -17.15
C SER A 58 -7.76 -2.64 -18.52
N VAL A 59 -6.50 -3.07 -18.66
CA VAL A 59 -5.99 -3.78 -19.85
C VAL A 59 -6.72 -5.11 -20.03
N PHE A 60 -6.87 -5.90 -18.96
CA PHE A 60 -7.64 -7.14 -19.00
C PHE A 60 -9.11 -6.89 -19.32
N ALA A 61 -9.74 -5.91 -18.66
CA ALA A 61 -11.12 -5.55 -18.92
C ALA A 61 -11.35 -5.13 -20.38
N ALA A 62 -10.41 -4.39 -20.98
CA ALA A 62 -10.45 -4.04 -22.40
C ALA A 62 -10.36 -5.28 -23.30
N GLY A 63 -9.46 -6.22 -23.01
CA GLY A 63 -9.36 -7.50 -23.72
C GLY A 63 -10.63 -8.36 -23.61
N PHE A 64 -11.23 -8.45 -22.42
CA PHE A 64 -12.52 -9.13 -22.21
C PHE A 64 -13.67 -8.44 -22.94
N ARG A 65 -13.67 -7.10 -23.02
CA ARG A 65 -14.68 -6.35 -23.78
C ARG A 65 -14.59 -6.63 -25.27
N GLN A 66 -13.39 -6.71 -25.83
CA GLN A 66 -13.16 -7.09 -27.23
C GLN A 66 -13.58 -8.54 -27.52
N LEU A 67 -13.23 -9.49 -26.66
CA LEU A 67 -13.68 -10.89 -26.75
C LEU A 67 -15.20 -11.01 -26.69
N LYS A 68 -15.85 -10.27 -25.78
CA LYS A 68 -17.31 -10.24 -25.66
C LYS A 68 -17.97 -9.65 -26.92
N GLN A 69 -17.40 -8.61 -27.52
CA GLN A 69 -17.90 -8.05 -28.78
C GLN A 69 -17.72 -8.99 -29.97
N MET A 70 -16.68 -9.83 -29.95
CA MET A 70 -16.44 -10.85 -30.98
C MET A 70 -17.44 -12.01 -30.88
N PHE A 71 -17.80 -12.45 -29.68
CA PHE A 71 -18.78 -13.53 -29.46
C PHE A 71 -20.24 -13.06 -29.46
N PHE A 72 -20.52 -11.85 -28.99
CA PHE A 72 -21.86 -11.29 -28.91
C PHE A 72 -21.93 -10.00 -29.73
N ARG A 73 -22.42 -10.12 -30.96
CA ARG A 73 -22.69 -9.00 -31.87
C ARG A 73 -23.84 -8.15 -31.32
N LYS A 74 -23.54 -7.15 -30.49
CA LYS A 74 -24.55 -6.23 -29.93
C LYS A 74 -24.96 -5.15 -30.94
N PRO A 75 -26.24 -4.71 -30.95
CA PRO A 75 -26.70 -3.57 -31.74
C PRO A 75 -26.06 -2.27 -31.24
N ARG A 76 -25.72 -1.38 -32.18
CA ARG A 76 -24.80 -0.25 -32.05
C ARG A 76 -25.36 0.98 -31.30
N VAL A 77 -26.43 0.86 -30.52
CA VAL A 77 -27.19 2.00 -30.03
C VAL A 77 -27.60 1.76 -28.58
N LEU A 78 -26.70 1.98 -27.61
CA LEU A 78 -27.05 2.34 -26.21
C LEU A 78 -25.85 2.53 -25.24
N ASP A 79 -24.61 2.64 -25.70
CA ASP A 79 -23.45 2.61 -24.79
C ASP A 79 -22.79 3.98 -24.52
N GLU A 80 -23.19 5.06 -25.21
CA GLU A 80 -22.45 6.34 -25.13
C GLU A 80 -22.95 7.32 -24.05
N ASP A 81 -24.23 7.26 -23.62
CA ASP A 81 -24.80 8.32 -22.77
C ASP A 81 -25.04 7.95 -21.29
N LEU A 82 -24.87 6.68 -20.88
CA LEU A 82 -25.24 6.25 -19.53
C LEU A 82 -24.11 6.33 -18.48
N TYR A 83 -22.91 6.75 -18.86
CA TYR A 83 -21.74 6.76 -17.96
C TYR A 83 -20.96 8.09 -17.92
N GLN A 84 -21.54 9.19 -18.40
CA GLN A 84 -20.91 10.52 -18.40
C GLN A 84 -21.28 11.40 -17.20
N THR A 85 -21.65 10.80 -16.07
CA THR A 85 -21.88 11.53 -14.80
C THR A 85 -20.74 11.32 -13.79
N ASP A 86 -19.53 11.06 -14.27
CA ASP A 86 -18.34 11.09 -13.42
C ASP A 86 -17.82 12.53 -13.34
N ASP A 87 -18.28 13.25 -12.33
CA ASP A 87 -17.83 14.61 -12.03
C ASP A 87 -16.29 14.64 -11.98
N PRO A 88 -15.61 15.41 -12.86
CA PRO A 88 -14.15 15.42 -12.96
C PRO A 88 -13.48 15.86 -11.65
N SER A 89 -14.19 16.64 -10.84
CA SER A 89 -13.73 17.03 -9.50
C SER A 89 -13.73 15.85 -8.52
N PHE A 90 -14.66 14.92 -8.64
CA PHE A 90 -14.78 13.73 -7.79
C PHE A 90 -13.74 12.67 -8.15
N GLN A 91 -13.53 12.45 -9.46
CA GLN A 91 -12.46 11.59 -9.99
C GLN A 91 -11.08 12.07 -9.51
N SER A 92 -10.77 13.36 -9.61
CA SER A 92 -9.49 13.93 -9.19
C SER A 92 -9.25 13.82 -7.66
N LYS A 93 -10.30 14.03 -6.85
CA LYS A 93 -10.23 13.86 -5.39
C LYS A 93 -10.03 12.41 -4.98
N LYS A 94 -10.73 11.48 -5.63
CA LYS A 94 -10.58 10.04 -5.43
C LYS A 94 -9.16 9.59 -5.78
N GLU A 95 -8.66 9.99 -6.95
CA GLU A 95 -7.31 9.70 -7.42
C GLU A 95 -6.25 10.20 -6.41
N THR A 96 -6.42 11.43 -5.91
CA THR A 96 -5.50 12.02 -4.91
C THR A 96 -5.56 11.29 -3.56
N PHE A 97 -6.76 10.90 -3.12
CA PHE A 97 -6.96 10.13 -1.90
C PHE A 97 -6.31 8.75 -1.99
N PHE A 98 -6.55 8.02 -3.08
CA PHE A 98 -5.92 6.73 -3.35
C PHE A 98 -4.41 6.86 -3.47
N GLN A 99 -3.90 7.88 -4.17
CA GLN A 99 -2.47 8.13 -4.28
C GLN A 99 -1.82 8.32 -2.91
N ARG A 100 -2.40 9.18 -2.07
CA ARG A 100 -1.87 9.46 -0.73
C ARG A 100 -2.01 8.25 0.19
N GLY A 101 -3.15 7.56 0.14
CA GLY A 101 -3.40 6.34 0.92
C GLY A 101 -2.40 5.23 0.59
N THR A 102 -2.22 4.92 -0.69
CA THR A 102 -1.23 3.93 -1.15
C THR A 102 0.19 4.31 -0.72
N SER A 103 0.57 5.58 -0.89
CA SER A 103 1.90 6.06 -0.47
C SER A 103 2.10 5.90 1.04
N LEU A 104 1.09 6.21 1.85
CA LEU A 104 1.15 6.07 3.31
C LEU A 104 1.20 4.61 3.75
N LEU A 105 0.43 3.71 3.11
CA LEU A 105 0.47 2.28 3.40
C LEU A 105 1.87 1.70 3.15
N ILE A 106 2.49 2.08 2.02
CA ILE A 106 3.83 1.62 1.68
C ILE A 106 4.88 2.24 2.62
N GLU A 107 4.80 3.55 2.90
CA GLU A 107 5.73 4.21 3.84
C GLU A 107 5.62 3.64 5.27
N ALA A 108 4.40 3.41 5.75
CA ALA A 108 4.15 2.80 7.05
C ALA A 108 4.62 1.34 7.09
N GLY A 109 4.32 0.54 6.07
CA GLY A 109 4.79 -0.84 5.98
C GLY A 109 6.32 -0.93 5.92
N LEU A 110 6.97 -0.08 5.11
CA LEU A 110 8.42 -0.06 4.99
C LEU A 110 9.10 0.38 6.30
N SER A 111 8.60 1.41 6.96
CA SER A 111 9.14 1.86 8.26
C SER A 111 8.99 0.78 9.34
N LEU A 112 7.85 0.08 9.38
CA LEU A 112 7.62 -1.00 10.32
C LEU A 112 8.51 -2.23 10.04
N ALA A 113 8.80 -2.52 8.76
CA ALA A 113 9.75 -3.56 8.38
C ALA A 113 11.17 -3.22 8.83
N LEU A 114 11.62 -1.98 8.60
CA LEU A 114 12.93 -1.50 9.06
C LEU A 114 13.03 -1.50 10.59
N PHE A 115 11.95 -1.12 11.28
CA PHE A 115 11.85 -1.23 12.73
C PHE A 115 12.03 -2.67 13.22
N SER A 116 11.32 -3.62 12.62
CA SER A 116 11.41 -5.04 12.96
C SER A 116 12.82 -5.62 12.73
N ILE A 117 13.45 -5.25 11.61
CA ILE A 117 14.83 -5.63 11.31
C ILE A 117 15.79 -5.03 12.33
N GLY A 118 15.63 -3.75 12.68
CA GLY A 118 16.44 -3.08 13.69
C GLY A 118 16.32 -3.76 15.05
N LEU A 119 15.11 -4.11 15.48
CA LEU A 119 14.90 -4.84 16.72
C LEU A 119 15.53 -6.22 16.69
N THR A 120 15.47 -6.92 15.55
CA THR A 120 16.16 -8.21 15.37
C THR A 120 17.66 -8.08 15.61
N ILE A 121 18.30 -7.02 15.10
CA ILE A 121 19.72 -6.75 15.35
C ILE A 121 19.97 -6.56 16.85
N THR A 122 19.15 -5.75 17.53
CA THR A 122 19.30 -5.54 18.98
C THR A 122 19.06 -6.80 19.81
N TYR A 123 18.17 -7.68 19.36
CA TYR A 123 17.90 -8.96 20.02
C TYR A 123 19.12 -9.89 20.00
N TYR A 124 19.85 -9.95 18.87
CA TYR A 124 21.05 -10.77 18.76
C TYR A 124 22.31 -10.17 19.40
N LEU A 125 22.32 -8.85 19.65
CA LEU A 125 23.39 -8.16 20.35
C LEU A 125 23.33 -8.31 21.87
N LYS A 126 22.22 -8.82 22.40
CA LYS A 126 21.92 -8.92 23.83
C LYS A 126 22.07 -10.37 24.30
#